data_AF-A0A519I909-F1
#
_entry.id   AF-A0A519I909-F1
#
_cell.length_a   1.000
_cell.length_b   1.000
_cell.length_c   1.000
_cell.angle_alpha   90.00
_cell.angle_beta   90.00
_cell.angle_gamma   90.00
#
_symmetry.space_group_name_H-M   'P 1'
#
loop_
_entity.id
_entity.type
_entity.pdbx_description
1 polymer ?
#
loop_
_entity_poly.entity_id
_entity_poly.type
_entity_poly.pdbx_seq_one_letter_code
_entity_poly.pdbx_strand_id
1 'polypeptide(L)'
;NPTLPALLSAVLPIGNASPTNLPRGDLVTTFLTGIPGVNQPAGVVGSEMLRLNTAIAPRPFAMQNRLGILGTLRDGDSPADLAGFPNGRRPKDDVVDVSLAAVMGGLCWLNNGGALFGPACTRAAVPLGATSLELHDAVDQAKVTLLPGFPYLNTPLPGAK
;
A
#
# COMPACT_ATOMS: atom_id res chain seq x y z
N ASN A 1 -4.72 19.26 -0.94
CA ASN A 1 -3.87 18.66 0.11
C ASN A 1 -4.69 17.66 0.88
N PRO A 2 -4.27 16.38 0.96
CA PRO A 2 -5.01 15.38 1.74
C PRO A 2 -5.01 15.77 3.21
N THR A 3 -6.18 15.66 3.85
CA THR A 3 -6.39 16.08 5.26
C THR A 3 -6.18 14.96 6.26
N LEU A 4 -6.32 13.69 5.83
CA LEU A 4 -6.17 12.53 6.70
C LEU A 4 -4.83 12.49 7.47
N PRO A 5 -3.65 12.78 6.88
CA PRO A 5 -2.39 12.79 7.65
C PRO A 5 -2.37 13.82 8.78
N ALA A 6 -2.94 15.00 8.55
CA ALA A 6 -3.05 16.05 9.56
C ALA A 6 -4.01 15.65 10.68
N LEU A 7 -5.14 15.01 10.34
CA LEU A 7 -6.09 14.48 11.32
C LEU A 7 -5.45 13.39 12.19
N LEU A 8 -4.74 12.43 11.58
CA LEU A 8 -4.04 11.37 12.31
C LEU A 8 -3.00 11.96 13.29
N SER A 9 -2.25 12.98 12.86
CA SER A 9 -1.28 13.69 13.72
C SER A 9 -1.95 14.41 14.89
N ALA A 10 -3.20 14.84 14.74
CA ALA A 10 -3.94 15.55 15.78
C ALA A 10 -4.61 14.61 16.80
N VAL A 11 -5.08 13.44 16.35
CA VAL A 11 -5.88 12.51 17.19
C VAL A 11 -5.06 11.37 17.78
N LEU A 12 -3.94 10.99 17.16
CA LEU A 12 -3.08 9.91 17.65
C LEU A 12 -1.88 10.49 18.40
N PRO A 13 -1.35 9.79 19.43
CA PRO A 13 -0.17 10.21 20.19
C PRO A 13 1.14 9.97 19.40
N ILE A 14 1.19 10.39 18.13
CA ILE A 14 2.31 10.18 17.20
C ILE A 14 3.03 11.48 16.82
N GLY A 15 2.65 12.60 17.45
CA GLY A 15 3.24 13.92 17.22
C GLY A 15 2.89 14.52 15.85
N ASN A 16 3.61 15.57 15.44
CA ASN A 16 3.46 16.17 14.12
C ASN A 16 4.03 15.25 13.04
N ALA A 17 3.24 14.26 12.64
CA ALA A 17 3.65 13.16 11.77
C ALA A 17 3.26 13.37 10.29
N SER A 18 2.54 14.46 9.98
CA SER A 18 2.02 14.71 8.64
C SER A 18 3.17 14.89 7.62
N PRO A 19 3.16 14.15 6.50
CA PRO A 19 4.13 14.35 5.43
C PRO A 19 4.08 15.76 4.85
N THR A 20 5.24 16.29 4.48
CA THR A 20 5.44 17.67 4.00
C THR A 20 5.80 17.75 2.51
N ASN A 21 5.82 16.61 1.80
CA ASN A 21 6.02 16.53 0.34
C ASN A 21 4.79 17.06 -0.41
N LEU A 22 4.51 18.35 -0.30
CA LEU A 22 3.41 19.02 -0.99
C LEU A 22 3.85 19.56 -2.36
N PRO A 23 3.03 19.39 -3.43
CA PRO A 23 1.81 18.58 -3.48
C PRO A 23 2.09 17.07 -3.39
N ARG A 24 1.17 16.30 -2.79
CA ARG A 24 1.28 14.84 -2.55
C ARG A 24 1.18 13.99 -3.82
N GLY A 25 2.16 14.15 -4.70
CA GLY A 25 2.27 13.42 -5.97
C GLY A 25 2.46 11.91 -5.77
N ASP A 26 3.02 11.50 -4.63
CA ASP A 26 3.10 10.09 -4.21
C ASP A 26 1.72 9.43 -4.10
N LEU A 27 0.72 10.14 -3.57
CA LEU A 27 -0.66 9.63 -3.48
C LEU A 27 -1.36 9.63 -4.84
N VAL A 28 -1.09 10.64 -5.67
CA VAL A 28 -1.59 10.67 -7.05
C VAL A 28 -1.06 9.45 -7.81
N THR A 29 0.24 9.17 -7.72
CA THR A 29 0.84 7.97 -8.33
C THR A 29 0.27 6.68 -7.74
N THR A 30 0.15 6.59 -6.42
CA THR A 30 -0.28 5.33 -5.77
C THR A 30 -1.74 4.99 -6.03
N PHE A 31 -2.64 5.96 -5.93
CA PHE A 31 -4.10 5.74 -5.96
C PHE A 31 -4.77 6.18 -7.27
N LEU A 32 -4.30 7.27 -7.89
CA LEU A 32 -4.98 7.87 -9.04
C LEU A 32 -4.42 7.44 -10.39
N THR A 33 -3.11 7.32 -10.56
CA THR A 33 -2.52 7.03 -11.88
C THR A 33 -1.86 5.65 -11.95
N GLY A 34 -1.62 5.02 -10.82
CA GLY A 34 -0.86 3.77 -10.73
C GLY A 34 0.65 4.01 -10.75
N ILE A 35 1.37 3.05 -10.17
CA ILE A 35 2.82 3.06 -10.07
C ILE A 35 3.40 2.64 -11.43
N PRO A 36 4.35 3.42 -12.01
CA PRO A 36 5.01 3.07 -13.27
C PRO A 36 5.63 1.67 -13.23
N GLY A 37 5.44 0.88 -14.28
CA GLY A 37 5.92 -0.51 -14.36
C GLY A 37 5.14 -1.52 -13.52
N VAL A 38 4.16 -1.06 -12.72
CA VAL A 38 3.31 -1.92 -11.89
C VAL A 38 1.89 -1.94 -12.43
N ASN A 39 1.12 -0.88 -12.22
CA ASN A 39 -0.32 -0.85 -12.52
C ASN A 39 -0.76 0.46 -13.20
N GLN A 40 0.19 1.27 -13.69
CA GLN A 40 -0.10 2.45 -14.51
C GLN A 40 -0.46 2.05 -15.95
N PRO A 41 -1.70 2.29 -16.42
CA PRO A 41 -2.08 2.03 -17.81
C PRO A 41 -1.56 3.12 -18.76
N ALA A 42 -1.47 2.79 -20.04
CA ALA A 42 -1.17 3.79 -21.08
C ALA A 42 -2.28 4.85 -21.15
N GLY A 43 -1.90 6.13 -21.26
CA GLY A 43 -2.86 7.24 -21.34
C GLY A 43 -3.71 7.41 -20.08
N VAL A 44 -3.18 7.04 -18.90
CA VAL A 44 -3.94 7.05 -17.66
C VAL A 44 -4.60 8.41 -17.38
N VAL A 45 -5.88 8.35 -17.03
CA VAL A 45 -6.62 9.44 -16.40
C VAL A 45 -6.69 9.14 -14.90
N GLY A 46 -6.42 10.15 -14.09
CA GLY A 46 -6.44 10.02 -12.63
C GLY A 46 -7.83 9.59 -12.12
N SER A 47 -7.91 8.46 -11.42
CA SER A 47 -9.15 7.99 -10.79
C SER A 47 -8.88 7.02 -9.63
N GLU A 48 -9.73 7.07 -8.61
CA GLU A 48 -9.74 6.16 -7.46
C GLU A 48 -10.31 4.79 -7.88
N MET A 49 -9.50 3.97 -8.54
CA MET A 49 -9.89 2.63 -8.96
C MET A 49 -8.74 1.63 -8.74
N LEU A 50 -9.12 0.40 -8.41
CA LEU A 50 -8.17 -0.70 -8.37
C LEU A 50 -7.75 -1.06 -9.80
N ARG A 51 -6.44 -1.03 -10.07
CA ARG A 51 -5.86 -1.30 -11.39
C ARG A 51 -5.15 -2.63 -11.39
N LEU A 52 -5.50 -3.47 -12.36
CA LEU A 52 -4.96 -4.81 -12.51
C LEU A 52 -4.04 -4.88 -13.73
N ASN A 53 -2.76 -5.14 -13.51
CA ASN A 53 -1.80 -5.49 -14.55
C ASN A 53 -1.60 -7.01 -14.56
N THR A 54 -2.08 -7.68 -15.60
CA THR A 54 -1.98 -9.14 -15.77
C THR A 54 -0.63 -9.61 -16.32
N ALA A 55 0.25 -8.70 -16.77
CA ALA A 55 1.58 -9.05 -17.24
C ALA A 55 2.54 -9.46 -16.10
N ILE A 56 2.30 -8.99 -14.88
CA ILE A 56 3.02 -9.47 -13.68
C ILE A 56 2.52 -10.90 -13.40
N ALA A 57 3.36 -11.86 -13.02
CA ALA A 57 2.90 -13.23 -12.71
C ALA A 57 2.31 -13.35 -11.29
N PRO A 58 1.24 -14.14 -11.05
CA PRO A 58 0.69 -14.35 -9.71
C PRO A 58 1.76 -14.87 -8.75
N ARG A 59 1.67 -14.48 -7.48
CA ARG A 59 2.60 -14.97 -6.46
C ARG A 59 1.99 -16.15 -5.71
N PRO A 60 2.72 -17.27 -5.57
CA PRO A 60 2.25 -18.42 -4.79
C PRO A 60 1.88 -18.00 -3.38
N PHE A 61 0.77 -18.51 -2.83
CA PHE A 61 0.16 -18.07 -1.57
C PHE A 61 1.16 -17.93 -0.40
N ALA A 62 2.06 -18.89 -0.25
CA ALA A 62 3.08 -18.92 0.79
C ALA A 62 4.13 -17.80 0.67
N MET A 63 4.32 -17.26 -0.54
CA MET A 63 5.30 -16.21 -0.86
C MET A 63 4.67 -14.83 -1.01
N GLN A 64 3.38 -14.70 -0.71
CA GLN A 64 2.66 -13.43 -0.82
C GLN A 64 2.93 -12.56 0.41
N ASN A 65 3.48 -11.37 0.20
CA ASN A 65 3.61 -10.35 1.23
C ASN A 65 2.26 -9.65 1.44
N ARG A 66 1.72 -9.66 2.67
CA ARG A 66 0.41 -9.04 2.96
C ARG A 66 0.40 -7.53 2.67
N LEU A 67 1.55 -6.87 2.75
CA LEU A 67 1.65 -5.44 2.45
C LEU A 67 1.96 -5.16 0.98
N GLY A 68 1.91 -6.18 0.11
CA GLY A 68 2.12 -6.04 -1.33
C GLY A 68 3.41 -5.29 -1.66
N ILE A 69 3.27 -4.20 -2.42
CA ILE A 69 4.42 -3.39 -2.86
C ILE A 69 5.09 -2.64 -1.70
N LEU A 70 4.33 -2.22 -0.70
CA LEU A 70 4.92 -1.62 0.49
C LEU A 70 5.81 -2.63 1.23
N GLY A 71 5.28 -3.85 1.42
CA GLY A 71 5.98 -4.93 2.10
C GLY A 71 7.24 -5.35 1.38
N THR A 72 7.16 -5.61 0.07
CA THR A 72 8.35 -6.02 -0.70
C THR A 72 9.47 -4.97 -0.68
N LEU A 73 9.13 -3.67 -0.66
CA LEU A 73 10.10 -2.58 -0.58
C LEU A 73 10.68 -2.43 0.83
N ARG A 74 9.87 -2.63 1.88
CA ARG A 74 10.30 -2.58 3.29
C ARG A 74 11.17 -3.78 3.66
N ASP A 75 10.73 -4.98 3.29
CA ASP A 75 11.28 -6.26 3.73
C ASP A 75 12.39 -6.76 2.78
N GLY A 76 12.50 -6.18 1.58
CA GLY A 76 13.52 -6.54 0.60
C GLY A 76 13.28 -7.89 -0.09
N ASP A 77 12.01 -8.27 -0.30
CA ASP A 77 11.67 -9.55 -0.91
C ASP A 77 12.37 -9.73 -2.28
N SER A 78 12.96 -10.91 -2.50
CA SER A 78 13.63 -11.28 -3.74
C SER A 78 13.11 -12.64 -4.26
N PRO A 79 12.45 -12.69 -5.43
CA PRO A 79 12.04 -11.54 -6.27
C PRO A 79 11.03 -10.63 -5.57
N ALA A 80 10.81 -9.41 -6.06
CA ALA A 80 9.83 -8.49 -5.46
C ALA A 80 8.37 -8.96 -5.67
N ASP A 81 7.49 -8.70 -4.70
CA ASP A 81 6.05 -9.03 -4.79
C ASP A 81 5.24 -7.86 -5.37
N LEU A 82 5.19 -7.79 -6.70
CA LEU A 82 4.45 -6.76 -7.45
C LEU A 82 3.01 -7.18 -7.79
N ALA A 83 2.56 -8.35 -7.31
CA ALA A 83 1.22 -8.85 -7.59
C ALA A 83 0.18 -8.28 -6.59
N GLY A 84 0.62 -7.87 -5.39
CA GLY A 84 -0.25 -7.33 -4.36
C GLY A 84 -0.73 -5.90 -4.62
N PHE A 85 -1.58 -5.37 -3.74
CA PHE A 85 -2.05 -3.98 -3.76
C PHE A 85 -0.88 -2.98 -3.95
N PRO A 86 -1.00 -2.01 -4.88
CA PRO A 86 -2.21 -1.61 -5.62
C PRO A 86 -2.49 -2.38 -6.94
N ASN A 87 -1.75 -3.45 -7.27
CA ASN A 87 -1.99 -4.27 -8.47
C ASN A 87 -3.19 -5.25 -8.33
N GLY A 88 -3.76 -5.41 -7.13
CA GLY A 88 -5.12 -5.93 -6.92
C GLY A 88 -5.39 -7.39 -7.27
N ARG A 89 -4.36 -8.26 -7.33
CA ARG A 89 -4.49 -9.62 -7.86
C ARG A 89 -5.04 -10.66 -6.89
N ARG A 90 -5.12 -10.33 -5.60
CA ARG A 90 -5.41 -11.29 -4.54
C ARG A 90 -6.09 -10.66 -3.31
N PRO A 91 -6.86 -11.44 -2.53
CA PRO A 91 -7.48 -10.95 -1.30
C PRO A 91 -6.56 -10.84 -0.08
N LYS A 92 -5.37 -11.46 -0.11
CA LYS A 92 -4.43 -11.50 1.03
C LYS A 92 -3.77 -10.13 1.34
N ASP A 93 -4.01 -9.13 0.51
CA ASP A 93 -3.38 -7.83 0.72
C ASP A 93 -4.11 -7.05 1.81
N ASP A 94 -3.33 -6.46 2.71
CA ASP A 94 -3.82 -5.61 3.79
C ASP A 94 -3.96 -4.18 3.29
N VAL A 95 -5.05 -3.95 2.54
CA VAL A 95 -5.27 -2.69 1.83
C VAL A 95 -5.33 -1.50 2.79
N VAL A 96 -5.85 -1.70 4.00
CA VAL A 96 -5.97 -0.64 5.02
C VAL A 96 -4.59 -0.25 5.53
N ASP A 97 -3.77 -1.21 5.97
CA ASP A 97 -2.39 -0.96 6.41
C ASP A 97 -1.55 -0.29 5.30
N VAL A 98 -1.62 -0.83 4.08
CA VAL A 98 -0.85 -0.28 2.95
C VAL A 98 -1.29 1.14 2.62
N SER A 99 -2.60 1.40 2.62
CA SER A 99 -3.13 2.74 2.32
C SER A 99 -2.79 3.74 3.43
N LEU A 100 -2.87 3.33 4.69
CA LEU A 100 -2.51 4.15 5.84
C LEU A 100 -1.02 4.53 5.79
N ALA A 101 -0.15 3.56 5.55
CA ALA A 101 1.28 3.81 5.36
C ALA A 101 1.54 4.75 4.17
N ALA A 102 0.89 4.55 3.02
CA ALA A 102 1.03 5.44 1.87
C ALA A 102 0.59 6.89 2.21
N VAL A 103 -0.57 7.06 2.82
CA VAL A 103 -1.10 8.35 3.28
C VAL A 103 -0.12 9.04 4.24
N MET A 104 0.50 8.29 5.14
CA MET A 104 1.49 8.79 6.10
C MET A 104 2.93 8.86 5.56
N GLY A 105 3.12 8.64 4.25
CA GLY A 105 4.40 8.88 3.57
C GLY A 105 5.35 7.68 3.56
N GLY A 106 4.92 6.47 3.90
CA GLY A 106 5.76 5.27 3.91
C GLY A 106 6.42 4.97 2.56
N LEU A 107 5.64 4.97 1.48
CA LEU A 107 6.17 4.80 0.12
C LEU A 107 7.13 5.92 -0.27
N CYS A 108 6.89 7.13 0.24
CA CYS A 108 7.76 8.28 0.05
C CYS A 108 9.11 8.11 0.75
N TRP A 109 9.08 7.65 2.00
CA TRP A 109 10.27 7.38 2.81
C TRP A 109 11.14 6.29 2.19
N LEU A 110 10.52 5.24 1.64
CA LEU A 110 11.20 4.16 0.92
C LEU A 110 11.82 4.63 -0.39
N ASN A 111 11.10 5.45 -1.17
CA ASN A 111 11.59 5.97 -2.47
C ASN A 111 12.72 6.99 -2.32
N ASN A 112 12.71 7.80 -1.26
CA ASN A 112 13.77 8.76 -0.90
C ASN A 112 14.33 9.58 -2.09
N GLY A 113 13.45 10.28 -2.80
CA GLY A 113 13.80 11.11 -3.96
C GLY A 113 13.99 10.33 -5.26
N GLY A 114 13.73 9.01 -5.26
CA GLY A 114 13.75 8.15 -6.43
C GLY A 114 12.68 8.48 -7.47
N ALA A 115 12.78 7.82 -8.62
CA ALA A 115 11.99 8.15 -9.81
C ALA A 115 10.49 7.84 -9.70
N LEU A 116 10.05 7.01 -8.73
CA LEU A 116 8.65 6.55 -8.68
C LEU A 116 7.67 7.63 -8.18
N PHE A 117 8.08 8.41 -7.18
CA PHE A 117 7.19 9.40 -6.52
C PHE A 117 7.71 10.84 -6.61
N GLY A 118 8.73 11.06 -7.44
CA GLY A 118 9.30 12.37 -7.71
C GLY A 118 10.26 12.90 -6.63
N PRO A 119 10.97 14.00 -6.93
CA PRO A 119 12.09 14.49 -6.12
C PRO A 119 11.67 15.10 -4.79
N ALA A 120 10.43 15.59 -4.67
CA ALA A 120 9.89 16.10 -3.40
C ALA A 120 9.72 15.00 -2.34
N CYS A 121 9.73 13.73 -2.78
CA CYS A 121 9.43 12.60 -1.93
C CYS A 121 10.67 12.07 -1.21
N THR A 122 11.22 12.85 -0.28
CA THR A 122 12.45 12.51 0.46
C THR A 122 12.15 12.00 1.86
N ARG A 123 13.12 11.34 2.51
CA ARG A 123 12.99 10.95 3.93
C ARG A 123 12.74 12.15 4.85
N ALA A 124 13.32 13.31 4.56
CA ALA A 124 13.11 14.53 5.33
C ALA A 124 11.66 15.06 5.23
N ALA A 125 10.95 14.68 4.16
CA ALA A 125 9.55 15.06 3.97
C ALA A 125 8.55 14.16 4.72
N VAL A 126 9.03 13.15 5.45
CA VAL A 126 8.22 12.20 6.22
C VAL A 126 8.66 12.25 7.69
N PRO A 127 8.06 13.13 8.52
CA PRO A 127 8.47 13.31 9.90
C PRO A 127 8.42 12.03 10.75
N LEU A 128 7.47 11.14 10.45
CA LEU A 128 7.31 9.85 11.13
C LEU A 128 8.39 8.82 10.77
N GLY A 129 9.21 9.08 9.74
CA GLY A 129 10.33 8.22 9.36
C GLY A 129 9.90 6.78 9.05
N ALA A 130 10.72 5.82 9.49
CA ALA A 130 10.44 4.38 9.31
C ALA A 130 9.13 3.93 9.98
N THR A 131 8.70 4.58 11.06
CA THR A 131 7.44 4.27 11.76
C THR A 131 6.21 4.49 10.87
N SER A 132 6.31 5.28 9.80
CA SER A 132 5.26 5.36 8.77
C SER A 132 4.96 4.02 8.08
N LEU A 133 5.88 3.06 8.13
CA LEU A 133 5.75 1.70 7.58
C LEU A 133 5.16 0.69 8.57
N GLU A 134 4.99 1.10 9.83
CA GLU A 134 4.52 0.27 10.94
C GLU A 134 3.09 0.60 11.35
N LEU A 135 2.50 1.64 10.76
CA LEU A 135 1.11 1.99 11.00
C LEU A 135 0.17 0.88 10.51
N HIS A 136 -0.72 0.46 11.39
CA HIS A 136 -1.70 -0.58 11.11
C HIS A 136 -3.01 -0.31 11.85
N ASP A 137 -4.11 -0.92 11.39
CA ASP A 137 -5.41 -0.85 12.07
C ASP A 137 -5.59 -1.89 13.20
N ALA A 138 -4.57 -2.75 13.38
CA ALA A 138 -4.51 -3.84 14.36
C ALA A 138 -5.48 -4.99 14.06
N VAL A 139 -6.03 -5.04 12.85
CA VAL A 139 -6.81 -6.17 12.35
C VAL A 139 -5.85 -7.24 11.84
N ASP A 140 -5.72 -8.31 12.61
CA ASP A 140 -4.84 -9.42 12.26
C ASP A 140 -5.45 -10.28 11.15
N GLN A 141 -4.92 -10.17 9.93
CA GLN A 141 -5.28 -11.03 8.81
C GLN A 141 -4.99 -12.52 9.06
N ALA A 142 -4.12 -12.90 10.00
CA ALA A 142 -3.91 -14.30 10.37
C ALA A 142 -5.17 -14.96 10.95
N LYS A 143 -6.14 -14.16 11.44
CA LYS A 143 -7.46 -14.65 11.89
C LYS A 143 -8.44 -14.86 10.73
N VAL A 144 -8.17 -14.31 9.55
CA VAL A 144 -8.97 -14.53 8.34
C VAL A 144 -8.30 -15.61 7.51
N THR A 145 -8.72 -16.86 7.69
CA THR A 145 -8.16 -17.98 6.94
C THR A 145 -8.58 -17.89 5.47
N LEU A 146 -7.64 -17.55 4.59
CA LEU A 146 -7.79 -17.60 3.14
C LEU A 146 -7.31 -18.94 2.59
N LEU A 147 -8.00 -19.45 1.57
CA LEU A 147 -7.59 -20.65 0.83
C LEU A 147 -6.43 -20.32 -0.13
N PRO A 148 -5.51 -21.25 -0.38
CA PRO A 148 -4.37 -21.03 -1.27
C PRO A 148 -4.74 -20.96 -2.76
N GLY A 149 -6.01 -21.23 -3.10
CA GLY A 149 -6.54 -21.21 -4.46
C GLY A 149 -8.02 -20.83 -4.46
N PHE A 150 -8.59 -20.65 -5.65
CA PHE A 150 -10.00 -20.31 -5.84
C PHE A 150 -10.92 -21.28 -5.06
N PRO A 151 -11.92 -20.78 -4.30
CA PRO A 151 -12.44 -19.40 -4.28
C PRO A 151 -11.71 -18.41 -3.36
N TYR A 152 -10.54 -18.76 -2.81
CA TYR A 152 -9.70 -17.98 -1.88
C TYR A 152 -10.34 -17.64 -0.52
N LEU A 153 -11.66 -17.59 -0.45
CA LEU A 153 -12.43 -17.41 0.78
C LEU A 153 -12.94 -18.77 1.27
N ASN A 154 -12.99 -18.94 2.60
CA ASN A 154 -13.63 -20.11 3.18
C ASN A 154 -15.14 -20.12 2.92
N THR A 155 -15.74 -21.31 2.96
CA THR A 155 -17.19 -21.46 2.96
C THR A 155 -17.78 -20.65 4.12
N PRO A 156 -18.77 -19.77 3.87
CA PRO A 156 -19.43 -19.01 4.93
C PRO A 156 -19.98 -19.94 6.01
N LEU A 157 -19.88 -19.53 7.27
CA LEU A 157 -20.60 -20.22 8.34
C LEU A 157 -22.11 -20.16 8.03
N PRO A 158 -22.86 -21.25 8.17
CA PRO A 158 -24.31 -21.20 8.03
C PRO A 158 -24.86 -20.14 9.00
N GLY A 159 -25.64 -19.21 8.44
CA GLY A 159 -26.21 -18.09 9.17
C GLY A 159 -27.36 -18.51 10.07
N ALA A 160 -27.10 -19.37 11.05
CA ALA A 160 -27.97 -19.67 12.18
C ALA A 160 -27.17 -20.43 13.24
N LYS A 161 -27.25 -19.97 14.49
CA LYS A 161 -27.11 -20.82 15.68
C LYS A 161 -28.47 -20.95 16.31
#